data_AF-A0A644XLH0-F1
#
_entry.id   AF-A0A644XLH0-F1
#
_cell.length_a   1.000
_cell.length_b   1.000
_cell.length_c   1.000
_cell.angle_alpha   90.00
_cell.angle_beta   90.00
_cell.angle_gamma   90.00
#
_symmetry.space_group_name_H-M   'P 1'
#
loop_
_entity.id
_entity.type
_entity.pdbx_description
1 polymer ?
#
loop_
_entity_poly.entity_id
_entity_poly.type
_entity_poly.pdbx_seq_one_letter_code
_entity_poly.pdbx_strand_id
1 'polypeptide(L)'
;MCKYYKNSLKKTQDLGYKTIFWSFAYKDWLVNKQPEESAAIKKIVNGAHPGSIILLHAVSDTNTKILKTVIQELKSQGYEFKSLNELP
;
A
#
# COMPACT_ATOMS: atom_id res chain seq x y z
N MET A 1 0.98 5.01 -12.96
CA MET A 1 0.60 6.26 -12.26
C MET A 1 -0.92 6.34 -12.27
N CYS A 2 -1.57 6.42 -11.10
CA CYS A 2 -3.01 6.65 -11.06
C CYS A 2 -3.31 8.09 -11.50
N LYS A 3 -4.35 8.27 -12.32
CA LYS A 3 -4.72 9.56 -12.90
C LYS A 3 -6.08 9.97 -12.33
N TYR A 4 -6.19 11.22 -11.90
CA TYR A 4 -7.44 11.83 -11.48
C TYR A 4 -7.53 13.26 -12.01
N TYR A 5 -8.75 13.79 -12.08
CA TYR A 5 -9.04 15.17 -12.42
C TYR A 5 -10.19 15.67 -11.55
N LYS A 6 -10.36 16.99 -11.41
CA LYS A 6 -11.39 17.57 -10.52
C LYS A 6 -12.79 17.00 -10.78
N ASN A 7 -13.15 16.85 -12.05
CA ASN A 7 -14.44 16.29 -12.45
C ASN A 7 -14.59 14.80 -12.09
N SER A 8 -13.51 13.98 -12.12
CA SER A 8 -13.62 12.57 -11.72
C SER A 8 -13.86 12.45 -10.22
N LEU A 9 -13.12 13.22 -9.41
CA LEU A 9 -13.29 13.24 -7.96
C LEU A 9 -14.69 13.71 -7.56
N LYS A 10 -15.19 14.77 -8.22
CA LYS A 10 -16.56 15.26 -8.00
C LYS A 10 -17.59 14.19 -8.32
N LYS A 11 -17.50 13.54 -9.48
CA LYS A 11 -18.46 12.48 -9.87
C LYS A 11 -18.44 11.30 -8.91
N THR A 12 -17.26 10.85 -8.48
CA THR A 12 -17.17 9.74 -7.51
C THR A 12 -17.78 10.13 -6.16
N GLN A 13 -17.57 11.36 -5.71
CA GLN A 13 -18.20 11.90 -4.50
C GLN A 13 -19.73 12.00 -4.64
N ASP A 14 -20.23 12.53 -5.76
CA ASP A 14 -21.67 12.67 -6.05
C ASP A 14 -22.38 11.29 -6.10
N LEU A 15 -21.63 10.21 -6.42
CA LEU A 15 -22.10 8.82 -6.38
C LEU A 15 -21.95 8.14 -5.00
N GLY A 16 -21.47 8.86 -3.98
CA GLY A 16 -21.28 8.33 -2.63
C GLY A 16 -19.99 7.53 -2.40
N TYR A 17 -19.05 7.53 -3.34
CA TYR A 17 -17.75 6.87 -3.15
C TYR A 17 -16.75 7.76 -2.41
N LYS A 18 -15.98 7.17 -1.49
CA LYS A 18 -14.78 7.79 -0.90
C LYS A 18 -13.57 7.47 -1.80
N THR A 19 -12.94 8.49 -2.39
CA THR A 19 -11.69 8.28 -3.14
C THR A 19 -10.52 8.14 -2.18
N ILE A 20 -9.83 7.00 -2.24
CA ILE A 20 -8.68 6.70 -1.40
C ILE A 20 -7.41 6.63 -2.26
N PHE A 21 -6.39 7.37 -1.84
CA PHE A 21 -5.02 7.25 -2.36
C PHE A 21 -4.12 6.55 -1.35
N TRP A 22 -2.85 6.42 -1.70
CA TRP A 22 -1.82 5.83 -0.86
C TRP A 22 -0.71 6.83 -0.56
N SER A 23 -0.01 6.64 0.55
CA SER A 23 1.17 7.42 0.91
C SER A 23 2.47 6.68 0.59
N PHE A 24 2.41 5.36 0.41
CA PHE A 24 3.54 4.52 -0.01
C PHE A 24 3.14 3.55 -1.11
N ALA A 25 4.00 3.41 -2.11
CA ALA A 25 3.95 2.35 -3.11
C ALA A 25 5.37 2.05 -3.62
N TYR A 26 5.58 0.83 -4.11
CA TYR A 26 6.83 0.44 -4.74
C TYR A 26 6.56 -0.47 -5.94
N LYS A 27 7.57 -0.68 -6.79
CA LYS A 27 7.43 -1.41 -8.06
C LYS A 27 7.33 -2.92 -7.84
N ASP A 28 6.14 -3.39 -7.47
CA ASP A 28 5.80 -4.79 -7.23
C ASP A 28 4.94 -5.41 -8.35
N TRP A 29 4.39 -4.60 -9.26
CA TRP A 29 3.47 -5.03 -10.31
C TRP A 29 4.13 -5.65 -11.56
N LEU A 30 5.45 -5.70 -11.66
CA LEU A 30 6.16 -6.27 -12.83
C LEU A 30 6.42 -7.77 -12.63
N VAL A 31 5.51 -8.63 -13.10
CA VAL A 31 5.58 -10.10 -12.91
C VAL A 31 6.94 -10.70 -13.31
N ASN A 32 7.52 -10.26 -14.43
CA ASN A 32 8.80 -10.80 -14.93
C ASN A 32 10.05 -10.08 -14.37
N LYS A 33 9.88 -9.12 -13.45
CA LYS A 33 10.97 -8.34 -12.85
C LYS A 33 10.63 -7.96 -11.42
N GLN A 34 10.41 -8.97 -10.61
CA GLN A 34 10.07 -8.83 -9.20
C GLN A 34 11.30 -8.40 -8.39
N PRO A 35 11.12 -7.58 -7.34
CA PRO A 35 12.21 -7.20 -6.46
C PRO A 35 12.65 -8.38 -5.58
N GLU A 36 13.92 -8.37 -5.16
CA GLU A 36 14.43 -9.30 -4.15
C GLU A 36 13.68 -9.12 -2.81
N GLU A 37 13.40 -10.22 -2.13
CA GLU A 37 12.60 -10.25 -0.89
C GLU A 37 13.15 -9.31 0.19
N SER A 38 14.46 -9.36 0.45
CA SER A 38 15.12 -8.53 1.46
C SER A 38 15.06 -7.03 1.12
N ALA A 39 15.21 -6.68 -0.15
CA ALA A 39 15.10 -5.30 -0.63
C ALA A 39 13.67 -4.78 -0.55
N ALA A 40 12.68 -5.63 -0.87
CA ALA A 40 11.26 -5.31 -0.76
C ALA A 40 10.84 -5.09 0.70
N ILE A 41 11.22 -5.98 1.62
CA ILE A 41 10.99 -5.83 3.06
C ILE A 41 11.56 -4.50 3.55
N LYS A 42 12.85 -4.26 3.30
CA LYS A 42 13.52 -3.01 3.72
C LYS A 42 12.83 -1.78 3.16
N LYS A 43 12.38 -1.84 1.90
CA LYS A 43 11.71 -0.71 1.25
C LYS A 43 10.34 -0.42 1.84
N ILE A 44 9.55 -1.45 2.16
CA ILE A 44 8.22 -1.27 2.79
C ILE A 44 8.39 -0.77 4.22
N VAL A 45 9.24 -1.40 5.01
CA VAL A 45 9.47 -1.03 6.42
C VAL A 45 10.00 0.40 6.54
N ASN A 46 11.00 0.78 5.74
CA ASN A 46 11.53 2.15 5.74
C ASN A 46 10.55 3.18 5.18
N GLY A 47 9.57 2.74 4.39
CA GLY A 47 8.53 3.61 3.85
C GLY A 47 7.33 3.80 4.77
N ALA A 48 7.24 3.01 5.85
CA ALA A 48 6.16 3.12 6.81
C ALA A 48 6.31 4.38 7.67
N HIS A 49 5.17 5.01 7.95
CA HIS A 49 5.04 6.17 8.83
C HIS A 49 3.65 6.15 9.49
N PRO A 50 3.42 6.90 10.58
CA PRO A 50 2.10 7.01 11.18
C PRO A 50 1.04 7.44 10.17
N GLY A 51 -0.09 6.73 10.13
CA GLY A 51 -1.18 6.97 9.17
C GLY A 51 -0.89 6.52 7.74
N SER A 52 0.13 5.69 7.50
CA SER A 52 0.46 5.25 6.15
C SER A 52 -0.63 4.37 5.52
N ILE A 53 -0.89 4.59 4.23
CA ILE A 53 -1.69 3.69 3.38
C ILE A 53 -0.72 3.10 2.37
N ILE A 54 -0.45 1.80 2.51
CA ILE A 54 0.52 1.04 1.70
C ILE A 54 -0.22 0.37 0.54
N LEU A 55 0.10 0.77 -0.69
CA LEU A 55 -0.41 0.10 -1.89
C LEU A 55 0.49 -1.08 -2.27
N LEU A 56 -0.10 -2.28 -2.32
CA LEU A 56 0.51 -3.52 -2.80
C LEU A 56 -0.36 -4.16 -3.89
N HIS A 57 0.27 -4.85 -4.84
CA HIS A 57 -0.41 -5.64 -5.87
C HIS A 57 -0.33 -7.14 -5.57
N ALA A 58 -1.45 -7.84 -5.78
CA ALA A 58 -1.56 -9.29 -5.56
C ALA A 58 -0.90 -10.15 -6.67
N VAL A 59 -0.35 -9.53 -7.72
CA VAL A 59 0.35 -10.24 -8.82
C VAL A 59 1.83 -10.51 -8.51
N SER A 60 2.31 -10.07 -7.34
CA SER A 60 3.71 -10.17 -6.92
C SER A 60 3.95 -11.42 -6.07
N ASP A 61 4.78 -12.33 -6.58
CA ASP A 61 5.27 -13.47 -5.81
C ASP A 61 6.09 -13.01 -4.60
N THR A 62 6.94 -11.98 -4.78
CA THR A 62 7.70 -11.37 -3.68
C THR A 62 6.78 -10.88 -2.56
N ASN A 63 5.71 -10.14 -2.87
CA ASN A 63 4.74 -9.69 -1.86
C ASN A 63 4.16 -10.86 -1.07
N THR A 64 3.78 -11.93 -1.76
CA THR A 64 3.19 -13.12 -1.14
C THR A 64 4.14 -13.75 -0.12
N LYS A 65 5.43 -13.80 -0.42
CA LYS A 65 6.46 -14.37 0.47
C LYS A 65 6.78 -13.48 1.66
N ILE A 66 6.82 -12.16 1.46
CA ILE A 66 7.30 -11.22 2.50
C ILE A 66 6.22 -10.64 3.40
N LEU A 67 4.94 -10.70 3.02
CA LEU A 67 3.87 -9.95 3.70
C LEU A 67 3.78 -10.27 5.20
N LYS A 68 3.95 -11.55 5.57
CA LYS A 68 3.97 -11.98 6.98
C LYS A 68 5.09 -11.29 7.75
N THR A 69 6.31 -11.30 7.21
CA THR A 69 7.50 -10.69 7.82
C THR A 69 7.32 -9.19 7.97
N VAL A 70 6.82 -8.51 6.93
CA VAL A 70 6.55 -7.07 6.96
C VAL A 70 5.55 -6.70 8.05
N ILE A 71 4.44 -7.45 8.16
CA ILE A 71 3.44 -7.19 9.20
C ILE A 71 4.03 -7.39 10.59
N GLN A 72 4.84 -8.43 10.79
CA GLN A 72 5.48 -8.71 12.09
C GLN A 72 6.46 -7.60 12.47
N GLU A 73 7.29 -7.14 11.54
CA GLU A 73 8.26 -6.08 11.75
C GLU A 73 7.59 -4.73 12.05
N LEU A 74 6.53 -4.37 11.32
CA LEU A 74 5.82 -3.13 11.60
C LEU A 74 5.08 -3.19 12.94
N LYS A 75 4.53 -4.34 13.32
CA LYS A 75 3.94 -4.53 14.65
C LYS A 75 4.98 -4.43 15.77
N SER A 76 6.19 -4.97 15.58
CA SER A 76 7.26 -4.87 16.60
C SER A 76 7.72 -3.42 16.81
N GLN A 77 7.59 -2.58 15.79
CA GLN A 77 7.84 -1.14 15.86
C GLN A 77 6.67 -0.33 16.47
N GLY A 78 5.58 -1.00 16.87
CA GLY A 78 4.43 -0.37 17.52
C GLY A 78 3.31 0.09 16.57
N TYR A 79 3.35 -0.27 15.28
CA TYR A 79 2.25 0.02 14.37
C TYR A 79 1.06 -0.92 14.57
N GLU A 80 -0.13 -0.35 14.41
CA GLU A 80 -1.39 -1.07 14.30
C GLU A 80 -1.88 -1.06 12.85
N PHE A 81 -2.45 -2.17 12.39
CA PHE A 81 -3.08 -2.27 11.07
C PHE A 81 -4.58 -2.17 11.21
N LYS A 82 -5.18 -1.22 10.49
CA LYS A 82 -6.63 -0.97 10.47
C LYS A 82 -7.18 -1.07 9.06
N SER A 83 -8.49 -1.27 8.97
CA SER A 83 -9.22 -1.23 7.72
C SER A 83 -9.36 0.21 7.20
N LEU A 84 -9.54 0.38 5.89
CA LEU A 84 -9.87 1.67 5.29
C LEU A 84 -11.19 2.26 5.82
N ASN A 85 -12.08 1.40 6.33
CA ASN A 85 -13.33 1.84 6.97
C ASN A 85 -13.11 2.54 8.31
N GLU A 86 -11.92 2.38 8.90
CA GLU A 86 -11.53 3.01 10.16
C GLU A 86 -10.66 4.26 9.93
N LEU A 87 -10.51 4.69 8.67
CA LEU A 87 -9.88 5.97 8.37
C LEU A 87 -10.76 7.10 8.95
N PRO A 88 -10.15 8.08 9.65
CA PRO A 88 -10.87 9.26 10.11
C PRO A 88 -11.53 10.06 8.96
#